data_AF-A0A2P8MHH0-F1
#
_entry.id   AF-A0A2P8MHH0-F1
#
_cell.length_a   1.000
_cell.length_b   1.000
_cell.length_c   1.000
_cell.angle_alpha   90.00
_cell.angle_beta   90.00
_cell.angle_gamma   90.00
#
_symmetry.space_group_name_H-M   'P 1'
#
loop_
_entity.id
_entity.type
_entity.pdbx_description
1 polymer ?
#
loop_
_entity_poly.entity_id
_entity_poly.type
_entity_poly.pdbx_seq_one_letter_code
_entity_poly.pdbx_strand_id
1 'polypeptide(L)'
;MKKIGKFILILTANEIMSILLKIDFVKSNHFNLITVNSVFIGFLFTSLSILMGFLNESIVQLFEEANALKKVYDNIQKGILFSLGSICISIVNLTIIEKYVSNTTVIKSFYSLELSLLLITLYFLFITIQDLKVIVDSIRIEKLKIKKNNEANKELESLLADQLKKSDSNNKK
;
A
#
# COMPACT_ATOMS: atom_id res chain seq x y z
N MET A 1 13.87 17.52 -14.80
CA MET A 1 14.82 17.76 -13.68
C MET A 1 14.52 16.97 -12.40
N LYS A 2 13.30 16.98 -11.84
CA LYS A 2 12.99 16.23 -10.58
C LYS A 2 13.22 14.70 -10.63
N LYS A 3 13.00 14.04 -11.78
CA LYS A 3 13.23 12.59 -11.95
C LYS A 3 14.72 12.20 -11.90
N ILE A 4 15.59 13.04 -12.44
CA ILE A 4 17.05 12.84 -12.46
C ILE A 4 17.62 13.00 -11.05
N GLY A 5 17.15 13.99 -10.29
CA GLY A 5 17.57 14.16 -8.88
C GLY A 5 17.19 12.96 -8.01
N LYS A 6 16.01 12.36 -8.20
CA LYS A 6 15.62 11.13 -7.49
C LYS A 6 16.46 9.92 -7.89
N PHE A 7 16.81 9.80 -9.17
CA PHE A 7 17.67 8.72 -9.65
C PHE A 7 19.10 8.83 -9.10
N ILE A 8 19.65 10.05 -9.08
CA ILE A 8 20.96 10.35 -8.47
C ILE A 8 20.93 10.06 -6.96
N LEU A 9 19.85 10.40 -6.27
CA LEU A 9 19.69 10.08 -4.84
C LEU A 9 19.69 8.58 -4.57
N ILE A 10 19.01 7.78 -5.42
CA ILE A 10 19.00 6.33 -5.29
C ILE A 10 20.39 5.75 -5.54
N LEU A 11 21.11 6.27 -6.55
CA LEU A 11 22.48 5.85 -6.84
C LEU A 11 23.45 6.19 -5.70
N THR A 12 23.38 7.41 -5.15
CA THR A 12 24.26 7.81 -4.04
C THR A 12 23.91 7.06 -2.75
N ALA A 13 22.63 6.82 -2.47
CA ALA A 13 22.21 6.00 -1.34
C ALA A 13 22.70 4.54 -1.48
N ASN A 14 22.64 3.98 -2.69
CA ASN A 14 23.15 2.65 -2.97
C ASN A 14 24.68 2.57 -2.79
N GLU A 15 25.41 3.60 -3.22
CA GLU A 15 26.87 3.63 -3.04
C GLU A 15 27.29 3.76 -1.58
N ILE A 16 26.57 4.56 -0.79
CA ILE A 16 26.77 4.65 0.66
C ILE A 16 26.45 3.31 1.33
N MET A 17 25.36 2.66 0.93
CA MET A 17 24.97 1.36 1.47
C MET A 17 25.99 0.27 1.14
N SER A 18 26.57 0.30 -0.06
CA SER A 18 27.65 -0.59 -0.52
C SER A 18 28.92 -0.47 0.33
N ILE A 19 29.24 0.74 0.79
CA ILE A 19 30.39 0.99 1.69
C ILE A 19 30.11 0.46 3.11
N LEU A 20 28.88 0.60 3.59
CA LEU A 20 28.48 0.19 4.94
C LEU A 20 28.20 -1.33 5.07
N LEU A 21 27.96 -2.00 3.94
CA LEU A 21 27.56 -3.40 3.87
C LEU A 21 28.72 -4.36 4.13
N LYS A 22 28.53 -5.24 5.13
CA LYS A 22 29.33 -6.45 5.26
C LYS A 22 28.84 -7.48 4.25
N ILE A 23 29.68 -7.80 3.26
CA ILE A 23 29.37 -8.75 2.16
C ILE A 23 28.83 -10.08 2.71
N ASP A 24 29.41 -10.56 3.81
CA ASP A 24 29.07 -11.85 4.40
C ASP A 24 27.60 -11.93 4.84
N PHE A 25 27.00 -10.81 5.22
CA PHE A 25 25.59 -10.78 5.61
C PHE A 25 24.67 -11.11 4.44
N VAL A 26 24.82 -10.44 3.30
CA VAL A 26 23.93 -10.65 2.14
C VAL A 26 24.19 -12.02 1.52
N LYS A 27 25.47 -12.40 1.39
CA LYS A 27 25.86 -13.70 0.84
C LYS A 27 25.23 -14.88 1.58
N SER A 28 25.16 -14.82 2.92
CA SER A 28 24.54 -15.87 3.72
C SER A 28 23.01 -15.80 3.78
N ASN A 29 22.39 -14.74 3.25
CA ASN A 29 20.96 -14.46 3.46
C ASN A 29 20.15 -14.23 2.18
N HIS A 30 20.68 -14.46 0.97
CA HIS A 30 19.92 -14.33 -0.29
C HIS A 30 18.56 -15.02 -0.27
N PHE A 31 18.51 -16.26 0.22
CA PHE A 31 17.24 -17.00 0.30
C PHE A 31 16.25 -16.35 1.28
N ASN A 32 16.75 -15.80 2.40
CA ASN A 32 15.94 -15.07 3.36
C ASN A 32 15.41 -13.77 2.73
N LEU A 33 16.23 -13.07 1.94
CA LEU A 33 15.83 -11.85 1.22
C LEU A 33 14.75 -12.14 0.18
N ILE A 34 14.88 -13.23 -0.60
CA ILE A 34 13.83 -13.69 -1.52
C ILE A 34 12.53 -14.00 -0.77
N THR A 35 12.64 -14.71 0.36
CA THR A 35 11.49 -15.10 1.17
C THR A 35 10.75 -13.88 1.72
N VAL A 36 11.47 -12.92 2.30
CA VAL A 36 10.88 -11.69 2.84
C VAL A 36 10.21 -10.86 1.75
N ASN A 37 10.85 -10.68 0.59
CA ASN A 37 10.26 -9.98 -0.54
C ASN A 37 8.98 -10.65 -1.05
N SER A 38 8.94 -11.99 -1.07
CA SER A 38 7.75 -12.76 -1.44
C SER A 38 6.59 -12.52 -0.47
N VAL A 39 6.88 -12.47 0.84
CA VAL A 39 5.90 -12.11 1.87
C VAL A 39 5.39 -10.68 1.67
N PHE A 40 6.28 -9.72 1.36
CA PHE A 40 5.87 -8.34 1.09
C PHE A 40 4.97 -8.22 -0.15
N ILE A 41 5.25 -8.98 -1.21
CA ILE A 41 4.36 -9.08 -2.38
C ILE A 41 2.97 -9.58 -1.96
N GLY A 42 2.93 -10.61 -1.10
CA GLY A 42 1.67 -11.12 -0.54
C GLY A 42 0.86 -10.02 0.16
N PHE A 43 1.48 -9.26 1.07
CA PHE A 43 0.79 -8.17 1.76
C PHE A 43 0.33 -7.03 0.84
N LEU A 44 1.11 -6.70 -0.19
CA LEU A 44 0.72 -5.72 -1.19
C LEU A 44 -0.47 -6.20 -2.03
N PHE A 45 -0.49 -7.47 -2.42
CA PHE A 45 -1.66 -8.06 -3.08
C PHE A 45 -2.90 -8.10 -2.18
N THR A 46 -2.74 -8.45 -0.90
CA THR A 46 -3.87 -8.38 0.05
C THR A 46 -4.41 -6.95 0.15
N SER A 47 -3.53 -5.95 0.22
CA SER A 47 -3.92 -4.53 0.25
C SER A 47 -4.69 -4.14 -1.02
N LEU A 48 -4.25 -4.62 -2.18
CA LEU A 48 -4.93 -4.43 -3.46
C LEU A 48 -6.33 -5.06 -3.47
N SER A 49 -6.46 -6.30 -2.97
CA SER A 49 -7.73 -7.01 -2.89
C SER A 49 -8.72 -6.31 -1.96
N ILE A 50 -8.27 -5.79 -0.82
CA ILE A 50 -9.11 -5.00 0.09
C ILE A 50 -9.61 -3.74 -0.64
N LEU A 51 -8.72 -3.03 -1.34
CA LEU A 51 -9.08 -1.84 -2.11
C LEU A 51 -10.13 -2.15 -3.18
N MET A 52 -9.91 -3.23 -3.93
CA MET A 52 -10.84 -3.71 -4.95
C MET A 52 -12.22 -4.05 -4.37
N GLY A 53 -12.25 -4.62 -3.17
CA GLY A 53 -13.48 -4.95 -2.45
C GLY A 53 -14.34 -3.72 -2.08
N PHE A 54 -13.76 -2.52 -2.08
CA PHE A 54 -14.45 -1.29 -1.71
C PHE A 54 -14.67 -0.30 -2.87
N LEU A 55 -14.29 -0.65 -4.10
CA LEU A 55 -14.44 0.22 -5.27
C LEU A 55 -15.87 0.74 -5.49
N ASN A 56 -16.88 -0.04 -5.10
CA ASN A 56 -18.29 0.33 -5.27
C ASN A 56 -18.85 1.22 -4.14
N GLU A 57 -18.07 1.50 -3.10
CA GLU A 57 -18.50 2.39 -2.01
C GLU A 57 -18.45 3.85 -2.47
N SER A 58 -19.49 4.63 -2.15
CA SER A 58 -19.63 6.02 -2.60
C SER A 58 -18.45 6.90 -2.19
N ILE A 59 -17.91 6.71 -0.98
CA ILE A 59 -16.71 7.43 -0.56
C ILE A 59 -15.47 7.08 -1.39
N VAL A 60 -15.34 5.82 -1.85
CA VAL A 60 -14.18 5.39 -2.64
C VAL A 60 -14.22 5.98 -4.04
N GLN A 61 -15.41 6.13 -4.63
CA GLN A 61 -15.60 6.87 -5.88
C GLN A 61 -15.15 8.34 -5.74
N LEU A 62 -15.43 8.97 -4.60
CA LEU A 62 -14.94 10.31 -4.30
C LEU A 62 -13.40 10.36 -4.18
N PHE A 63 -12.78 9.34 -3.58
CA PHE A 63 -11.31 9.21 -3.57
C PHE A 63 -10.72 8.96 -4.97
N GLU A 64 -11.46 8.30 -5.86
CA GLU A 64 -11.08 8.09 -7.25
C GLU A 64 -11.13 9.39 -8.05
N GLU A 65 -12.21 10.15 -7.94
CA GLU A 65 -12.35 11.49 -8.53
C GLU A 65 -11.26 12.45 -8.05
N ALA A 66 -10.89 12.35 -6.77
CA ALA A 66 -9.80 13.13 -6.16
C ALA A 66 -8.38 12.67 -6.56
N ASN A 67 -8.23 11.66 -7.44
CA ASN A 67 -6.96 11.00 -7.79
C ASN A 67 -6.18 10.40 -6.61
N ALA A 68 -6.76 10.36 -5.41
CA ALA A 68 -6.12 9.79 -4.23
C ALA A 68 -6.02 8.27 -4.36
N LEU A 69 -7.07 7.63 -4.88
CA LEU A 69 -7.11 6.18 -5.08
C LEU A 69 -6.03 5.69 -6.06
N LYS A 70 -5.84 6.43 -7.16
CA LYS A 70 -4.80 6.15 -8.16
C LYS A 70 -3.40 6.16 -7.53
N LYS A 71 -3.14 7.08 -6.60
CA LYS A 71 -1.86 7.14 -5.88
C LYS A 71 -1.62 5.88 -5.03
N VAL A 72 -2.67 5.35 -4.39
CA VAL A 72 -2.59 4.10 -3.61
C VAL A 72 -2.28 2.92 -4.53
N TYR A 73 -3.01 2.79 -5.64
CA TYR A 73 -2.73 1.77 -6.66
C TYR A 73 -1.28 1.85 -7.19
N ASP A 74 -0.82 3.06 -7.53
CA ASP A 74 0.55 3.28 -7.99
C ASP A 74 1.59 2.88 -6.95
N ASN A 75 1.34 3.14 -5.66
CA ASN A 75 2.24 2.77 -4.57
C ASN A 75 2.30 1.25 -4.39
N ILE A 76 1.14 0.57 -4.44
CA ILE A 76 1.06 -0.89 -4.40
C ILE A 76 1.83 -1.50 -5.56
N GLN A 77 1.56 -1.04 -6.79
CA GLN A 77 2.20 -1.55 -7.99
C GLN A 77 3.72 -1.35 -7.96
N LYS A 78 4.18 -0.17 -7.52
CA LYS A 78 5.62 0.10 -7.33
C LYS A 78 6.24 -0.83 -6.30
N GLY A 79 5.60 -1.03 -5.15
CA GLY A 79 6.07 -1.97 -4.13
C GLY A 79 6.23 -3.39 -4.69
N ILE A 80 5.24 -3.88 -5.44
CA ILE A 80 5.30 -5.21 -6.07
C ILE A 80 6.45 -5.27 -7.08
N LEU A 81 6.58 -4.26 -7.94
CA LEU A 81 7.63 -4.21 -8.95
C LEU A 81 9.04 -4.19 -8.33
N PHE A 82 9.27 -3.38 -7.29
CA PHE A 82 10.55 -3.33 -6.60
C PHE A 82 10.86 -4.64 -5.87
N SER A 83 9.87 -5.29 -5.28
CA SER A 83 10.04 -6.59 -4.64
C SER A 83 10.40 -7.69 -5.64
N LEU A 84 9.70 -7.74 -6.78
CA LEU A 84 10.03 -8.66 -7.87
C LEU A 84 11.43 -8.38 -8.43
N GLY A 85 11.78 -7.10 -8.61
CA GLY A 85 13.11 -6.69 -9.03
C GLY A 85 14.18 -7.18 -8.05
N SER A 86 13.94 -7.05 -6.74
CA SER A 86 14.83 -7.56 -5.70
C SER A 86 15.01 -9.07 -5.81
N ILE A 87 13.92 -9.84 -5.96
CA ILE A 87 13.97 -11.30 -6.10
C ILE A 87 14.77 -11.71 -7.34
N CYS A 88 14.53 -11.06 -8.49
CA CYS A 88 15.27 -11.32 -9.71
C CYS A 88 16.77 -11.07 -9.51
N ILE A 89 17.14 -9.97 -8.84
CA ILE A 89 18.54 -9.66 -8.53
C ILE A 89 19.13 -10.69 -7.57
N SER A 90 18.42 -11.12 -6.53
CA SER A 90 18.88 -12.19 -5.62
C SER A 90 19.17 -13.49 -6.38
N ILE A 91 18.31 -13.86 -7.34
CA ILE A 91 18.50 -15.05 -8.16
C ILE A 91 19.72 -14.90 -9.08
N VAL A 92 19.88 -13.74 -9.72
CA VAL A 92 21.06 -13.44 -10.56
C VAL A 92 22.34 -13.44 -9.72
N ASN A 93 22.28 -12.92 -8.49
CA ASN A 93 23.40 -12.90 -7.57
C ASN A 93 23.86 -14.32 -7.22
N LEU A 94 22.92 -15.19 -6.86
CA LEU A 94 23.18 -16.59 -6.53
C LEU A 94 23.67 -17.43 -7.71
N THR A 95 23.13 -17.21 -8.90
CA THR A 95 23.38 -18.09 -10.07
C THR A 95 24.56 -17.65 -10.92
N ILE A 96 24.76 -16.34 -11.09
CA ILE A 96 25.72 -15.75 -12.01
C ILE A 96 26.84 -15.04 -11.26
N ILE A 97 26.50 -14.05 -10.43
CA ILE A 97 27.49 -13.12 -9.87
C ILE A 97 28.47 -13.85 -8.96
N GLU A 98 28.00 -14.68 -8.05
CA GLU A 98 28.88 -15.43 -7.13
C GLU A 98 29.78 -16.44 -7.81
N LYS A 99 29.38 -16.95 -8.97
CA LYS A 99 30.08 -18.04 -9.67
C LYS A 99 31.05 -17.56 -10.75
N TYR A 100 30.72 -16.45 -11.42
CA TYR A 100 31.46 -16.01 -12.62
C TYR A 100 32.14 -14.65 -12.47
N VAL A 101 31.80 -13.85 -11.45
CA VAL A 101 32.39 -12.52 -11.25
C VAL A 101 33.43 -12.58 -10.14
N SER A 102 34.69 -12.27 -10.47
CA SER A 102 35.79 -12.25 -9.49
C SER A 102 36.01 -10.87 -8.86
N ASN A 103 35.39 -9.82 -9.42
CA ASN A 103 35.57 -8.45 -8.95
C ASN A 103 34.67 -8.17 -7.73
N THR A 104 35.28 -8.07 -6.56
CA THR A 104 34.60 -7.88 -5.27
C THR A 104 33.80 -6.57 -5.19
N THR A 105 34.22 -5.51 -5.89
CA THR A 105 33.48 -4.24 -5.94
C THR A 105 32.16 -4.39 -6.70
N VAL A 106 32.17 -5.15 -7.79
CA VAL A 106 30.95 -5.42 -8.58
C VAL A 106 29.97 -6.26 -7.75
N ILE A 107 30.44 -7.31 -7.08
CA ILE A 107 29.62 -8.15 -6.21
C ILE A 107 28.97 -7.31 -5.09
N LYS A 108 29.75 -6.44 -4.44
CA LYS A 108 29.23 -5.51 -3.42
C LYS A 108 28.11 -4.62 -3.94
N SER A 109 28.28 -4.04 -5.13
CA SER A 109 27.26 -3.18 -5.73
C SER A 109 25.95 -3.95 -5.99
N PHE A 110 26.03 -5.17 -6.50
CA PHE A 110 24.85 -6.01 -6.73
C PHE A 110 24.13 -6.42 -5.43
N TYR A 111 24.88 -6.76 -4.38
CA TYR A 111 24.31 -7.05 -3.06
C TYR A 111 23.66 -5.82 -2.42
N SER A 112 24.29 -4.65 -2.58
CA SER A 112 23.75 -3.39 -2.10
C SER A 112 22.47 -2.98 -2.85
N LEU A 113 22.43 -3.25 -4.17
CA LEU A 113 21.24 -3.03 -4.99
C LEU A 113 20.06 -3.89 -4.52
N GLU A 114 20.30 -5.17 -4.25
CA GLU A 114 19.31 -6.09 -3.70
C GLU A 114 18.71 -5.56 -2.39
N LEU A 115 19.57 -5.18 -1.43
CA LEU A 115 19.12 -4.68 -0.14
C LEU A 115 18.41 -3.32 -0.26
N SER A 116 18.86 -2.46 -1.17
CA SER A 116 18.22 -1.17 -1.44
C SER A 116 16.81 -1.34 -1.98
N LEU A 117 16.60 -2.31 -2.88
CA LEU A 117 15.28 -2.63 -3.42
C LEU A 117 14.34 -3.18 -2.35
N LEU A 118 14.83 -4.03 -1.45
CA LEU A 118 14.08 -4.48 -0.27
C LEU A 118 13.61 -3.29 0.58
N LEU A 119 14.50 -2.34 0.89
CA LEU A 119 14.16 -1.16 1.70
C LEU A 119 13.13 -0.26 1.00
N ILE A 120 13.26 -0.09 -0.33
CA ILE A 120 12.27 0.66 -1.13
C ILE A 120 10.91 -0.05 -1.09
N THR A 121 10.88 -1.38 -1.24
CA THR A 121 9.64 -2.17 -1.11
C THR A 121 9.01 -1.97 0.25
N LEU A 122 9.80 -2.04 1.32
CA LEU A 122 9.33 -1.85 2.69
C LEU A 122 8.70 -0.45 2.87
N TYR A 123 9.34 0.58 2.32
CA TYR A 123 8.79 1.95 2.33
C TYR A 123 7.42 2.02 1.63
N PHE A 124 7.27 1.43 0.44
CA PHE A 124 5.98 1.41 -0.25
C PHE A 124 4.92 0.60 0.48
N LEU A 125 5.30 -0.50 1.14
CA LEU A 125 4.41 -1.30 1.97
C LEU A 125 3.85 -0.47 3.13
N PHE A 126 4.69 0.26 3.85
CA PHE A 126 4.23 1.12 4.96
C PHE A 126 3.27 2.22 4.50
N ILE A 127 3.59 2.90 3.39
CA ILE A 127 2.68 3.91 2.83
C ILE A 127 1.34 3.30 2.45
N THR A 128 1.38 2.15 1.78
CA THR A 128 0.16 1.43 1.37
C THR A 128 -0.72 1.10 2.58
N ILE A 129 -0.13 0.62 3.67
CA ILE A 129 -0.88 0.28 4.90
C ILE A 129 -1.53 1.54 5.50
N GLN A 130 -0.82 2.67 5.51
CA GLN A 130 -1.37 3.94 6.01
C GLN A 130 -2.52 4.44 5.13
N ASP A 131 -2.32 4.46 3.81
CA ASP A 131 -3.32 4.88 2.83
C ASP A 131 -4.59 4.01 2.95
N LEU A 132 -4.41 2.68 3.05
CA LEU A 132 -5.52 1.75 3.18
C LEU A 132 -6.29 1.95 4.49
N LYS A 133 -5.60 2.21 5.60
CA LYS A 133 -6.26 2.51 6.88
C LYS A 133 -7.17 3.73 6.75
N VAL A 134 -6.71 4.81 6.13
CA VAL A 134 -7.51 6.02 5.91
C VAL A 134 -8.75 5.73 5.09
N ILE A 135 -8.61 4.94 4.02
CA ILE A 135 -9.74 4.56 3.16
C ILE A 135 -10.77 3.73 3.95
N VAL A 136 -10.31 2.71 4.68
CA VAL A 136 -11.18 1.84 5.49
C VAL A 136 -11.90 2.62 6.58
N ASP A 137 -11.20 3.52 7.29
CA ASP A 137 -11.81 4.37 8.32
C ASP A 137 -12.86 5.30 7.71
N SER A 138 -12.60 5.84 6.52
CA SER A 138 -13.54 6.72 5.80
C SER A 138 -14.82 5.97 5.40
N ILE A 139 -14.70 4.76 4.87
CA ILE A 139 -15.85 3.88 4.56
C ILE A 139 -16.66 3.57 5.82
N ARG A 140 -15.98 3.25 6.93
CA ARG A 140 -16.64 2.95 8.20
C ARG A 140 -17.45 4.15 8.71
N ILE A 141 -16.88 5.35 8.64
CA ILE A 141 -17.54 6.59 9.07
C ILE A 141 -18.77 6.87 8.19
N GLU A 142 -18.65 6.72 6.86
CA GLU A 142 -19.76 6.91 5.93
C GLU A 142 -20.92 5.95 6.24
N LYS A 143 -20.64 4.66 6.41
CA LYS A 143 -21.65 3.66 6.76
C LYS A 143 -22.36 3.97 8.08
N LEU A 144 -21.62 4.45 9.08
CA LEU A 144 -22.20 4.87 10.36
C LEU A 144 -23.09 6.11 10.19
N LYS A 145 -22.70 7.07 9.34
CA LYS A 145 -23.50 8.26 9.05
C LYS A 145 -24.81 7.91 8.35
N ILE A 146 -24.76 7.04 7.33
CA ILE A 146 -25.95 6.56 6.61
C ILE A 146 -26.89 5.85 7.58
N LYS A 147 -26.37 4.98 8.45
CA LYS A 147 -27.18 4.28 9.45
C LYS A 147 -27.89 5.25 10.41
N LYS A 148 -27.18 6.22 10.97
CA LYS A 148 -27.77 7.23 11.88
C LYS A 148 -28.83 8.10 11.19
N ASN A 149 -28.59 8.50 9.94
CA ASN A 149 -29.58 9.26 9.17
C ASN A 149 -30.84 8.43 8.92
N ASN A 150 -30.71 7.15 8.60
CA ASN A 150 -31.85 6.26 8.41
C ASN A 150 -32.65 6.05 9.70
N GLU A 151 -31.97 5.96 10.86
CA GLU A 151 -32.63 5.87 12.17
C GLU A 151 -33.38 7.18 12.51
N ALA A 152 -32.74 8.34 12.33
CA ALA A 152 -33.36 9.64 12.57
C ALA A 152 -34.55 9.91 11.64
N ASN A 153 -34.46 9.52 10.36
CA ASN A 153 -35.57 9.67 9.41
C ASN A 153 -36.78 8.81 9.80
N LYS A 154 -36.55 7.56 10.26
CA LYS A 154 -37.63 6.70 10.76
C LYS A 154 -38.28 7.27 12.01
N GLU A 155 -37.49 7.83 12.92
CA GLU A 155 -38.01 8.50 14.12
C GLU A 155 -38.87 9.71 13.74
N LEU A 156 -38.39 10.56 12.83
CA LEU A 156 -39.14 11.72 12.34
C LEU A 156 -40.46 11.31 11.67
N GLU A 157 -40.44 10.29 10.81
CA GLU A 157 -41.65 9.76 10.17
C GLU A 157 -42.67 9.25 11.19
N SER A 158 -42.21 8.57 12.25
CA SER A 158 -43.08 8.10 13.33
C SER A 158 -43.72 9.26 14.11
N LEU A 159 -42.96 10.32 14.40
CA LEU A 159 -43.45 11.52 15.08
C LEU A 159 -44.48 12.26 14.23
N LEU A 160 -44.23 12.40 12.93
CA LEU A 160 -45.17 13.05 12.00
C LEU A 160 -46.48 12.25 11.87
N ALA A 161 -46.40 10.92 11.79
CA ALA A 161 -47.57 10.06 11.73
C ALA A 161 -48.45 10.17 13.00
N ASP A 162 -47.83 10.27 14.18
CA ASP A 162 -48.53 10.45 15.44
C ASP A 162 -49.19 11.83 15.55
N GLN A 163 -48.55 12.88 15.04
CA GLN A 163 -49.13 14.23 14.98
C GLN A 163 -50.36 14.28 14.07
N LEU A 164 -50.29 13.65 12.90
CA LEU A 164 -51.42 13.56 11.97
C LEU A 164 -52.62 12.83 12.59
N LYS A 165 -52.39 11.69 13.26
CA LYS A 165 -53.45 10.95 13.98
C LYS A 165 -54.11 11.79 15.07
N LYS A 166 -53.32 12.57 15.85
CA LYS A 166 -53.86 13.46 16.88
C LYS A 166 -54.70 14.59 16.28
N SER A 167 -54.24 15.19 15.18
CA SER A 167 -54.99 16.23 14.45
C SER A 167 -56.34 15.72 13.93
N ASP A 168 -56.37 14.53 13.32
CA ASP A 168 -57.60 13.92 12.81
C ASP A 168 -58.60 13.55 13.92
N SER A 169 -58.10 13.21 15.12
CA SER A 169 -58.94 12.91 16.27
C SER A 169 -59.60 14.16 16.89
N ASN A 170 -58.96 15.32 16.78
CA ASN A 170 -59.50 16.59 17.28
C ASN A 170 -60.53 17.21 16.34
N ASN A 171 -60.44 16.97 15.02
CA ASN A 171 -61.42 17.47 14.04
C ASN A 171 -62.74 16.68 13.99
N LYS A 172 -62.85 15.56 14.73
CA LYS A 172 -64.06 14.70 14.79
C LYS A 172 -64.92 14.90 16.05
N LYS A 173 -64.56 15.85 16.93
CA LYS A 173 -65.37 16.28 18.07
C LYS A 173 -65.99 17.63 17.79
#